data_AF-A0A0H3IZM3-F1
#
_entry.id   AF-A0A0H3IZM3-F1
#
_cell.length_a   1.000
_cell.length_b   1.000
_cell.length_c   1.000
_cell.angle_alpha   90.00
_cell.angle_beta   90.00
_cell.angle_gamma   90.00
#
_symmetry.space_group_name_H-M   'P 1'
#
loop_
_entity.id
_entity.type
_entity.pdbx_description
1 polymer ?
#
loop_
_entity_poly.entity_id
_entity_poly.type
_entity_poly.pdbx_seq_one_letter_code
_entity_poly.pdbx_strand_id
1 'polypeptide(L)'
;MYRHLGTIEHNICDVLAQRMKGRKMSWSASGAESMAKIQAERFSNRLYKSLDEPCTNVLIEEKFWKIEDIVILSAAEVNKSITKSKTYAVHNGSIPFTGSAITNGRKAIRKIFE
;
A
#
# COMPACT_ATOMS: atom_id res chain seq x y z
N MET A 1 37.04 9.32 -4.80
CA MET A 1 36.32 8.84 -3.60
C MET A 1 34.82 9.04 -3.86
N TYR A 2 34.16 8.08 -4.52
CA TYR A 2 32.70 8.09 -4.81
C TYR A 2 32.16 6.64 -4.83
N ARG A 3 32.75 5.74 -4.04
CA ARG A 3 32.46 4.29 -4.14
C ARG A 3 31.22 3.85 -3.35
N HIS A 4 30.75 4.69 -2.42
CA HIS A 4 29.68 4.34 -1.48
C HIS A 4 28.44 5.24 -1.57
N LEU A 5 28.42 6.26 -2.45
CA LEU A 5 27.21 7.07 -2.69
C LEU A 5 26.20 6.35 -3.59
N GLY A 6 26.69 5.55 -4.55
CA GLY A 6 25.83 4.89 -5.53
C GLY A 6 24.83 3.89 -4.92
N THR A 7 25.11 3.32 -3.74
CA THR A 7 24.21 2.36 -3.09
C THR A 7 22.94 3.02 -2.56
N ILE A 8 23.02 4.28 -2.11
CA ILE A 8 21.86 5.01 -1.56
C ILE A 8 20.96 5.52 -2.70
N GLU A 9 21.56 6.07 -3.75
CA GLU A 9 20.82 6.55 -4.94
C GLU A 9 20.17 5.39 -5.71
N HIS A 10 20.88 4.26 -5.85
CA HIS A 10 20.36 3.07 -6.50
C HIS A 10 19.17 2.49 -5.73
N ASN A 11 19.22 2.45 -4.39
CA ASN A 11 18.11 1.95 -3.57
C ASN A 11 16.82 2.76 -3.77
N ILE A 12 16.91 4.09 -3.89
CA ILE A 12 15.73 4.93 -4.11
C ILE A 12 15.17 4.74 -5.52
N CYS A 13 16.04 4.75 -6.53
CA CYS A 13 15.64 4.57 -7.92
C CYS A 13 15.04 3.16 -8.16
N ASP A 14 15.61 2.13 -7.54
CA ASP A 14 15.08 0.77 -7.58
C ASP A 14 13.73 0.65 -6.87
N VAL A 15 13.55 1.27 -5.70
CA VAL A 15 12.25 1.26 -5.01
C VAL A 15 11.17 1.94 -5.86
N LEU A 16 11.49 3.07 -6.50
CA LEU A 16 10.58 3.75 -7.43
C LEU A 16 10.29 2.87 -8.65
N ALA A 17 11.33 2.33 -9.29
CA ALA A 17 11.21 1.49 -10.47
C ALA A 17 10.43 0.20 -10.19
N GLN A 18 10.71 -0.52 -9.10
CA GLN A 18 9.99 -1.74 -8.71
C GLN A 18 8.50 -1.46 -8.44
N ARG A 19 8.18 -0.32 -7.82
CA ARG A 19 6.79 0.08 -7.57
C ARG A 19 6.06 0.52 -8.83
N MET A 20 6.76 1.07 -9.82
CA MET A 20 6.20 1.37 -11.15
C MET A 20 6.15 0.13 -12.06
N LYS A 21 7.04 -0.86 -11.86
CA LYS A 21 7.27 -2.02 -12.74
C LYS A 21 6.40 -3.24 -12.44
N GLY A 22 5.75 -3.32 -11.28
CA GLY A 22 4.99 -4.50 -10.80
C GLY A 22 3.93 -5.09 -11.73
N ARG A 23 3.64 -4.47 -12.89
CA ARG A 23 2.73 -4.99 -13.93
C ARG A 23 3.25 -4.90 -15.37
N LYS A 24 4.53 -4.56 -15.62
CA LYS A 24 5.05 -4.25 -16.98
C LYS A 24 4.13 -3.27 -17.74
N MET A 25 3.49 -2.34 -17.03
CA MET A 25 2.63 -1.34 -17.67
C MET A 25 3.49 -0.26 -18.30
N SER A 26 3.18 0.05 -19.56
CA SER A 26 3.69 1.24 -20.23
C SER A 26 2.86 2.43 -19.77
N TRP A 27 3.55 3.49 -19.33
CA TRP A 27 2.93 4.73 -18.91
C TRP A 27 3.16 5.78 -19.99
N SER A 28 2.20 6.66 -20.22
CA SER A 28 2.47 7.90 -20.95
C SER A 28 3.50 8.73 -20.17
N ALA A 29 4.22 9.63 -20.84
CA ALA A 29 5.19 10.51 -20.18
C ALA A 29 4.55 11.29 -19.01
N SER A 30 3.34 11.82 -19.22
CA SER A 30 2.56 12.53 -18.20
C SER A 30 2.10 11.63 -17.04
N GLY A 31 1.73 10.38 -17.34
CA GLY A 31 1.33 9.39 -16.33
C GLY A 31 2.52 8.96 -15.47
N ALA A 32 3.67 8.73 -16.09
CA ALA A 32 4.91 8.38 -15.40
C ALA A 32 5.35 9.51 -14.46
N GLU A 33 5.30 10.76 -14.92
CA GLU A 33 5.65 11.94 -14.11
C GLU A 33 4.74 12.08 -12.89
N SER A 34 3.42 11.95 -13.08
CA SER A 34 2.43 12.06 -12.01
C SER A 34 2.61 10.96 -10.96
N MET A 35 2.86 9.73 -11.41
CA MET A 35 3.15 8.63 -10.51
C MET A 35 4.47 8.79 -9.75
N ALA A 36 5.53 9.27 -10.41
CA ALA A 36 6.82 9.50 -9.77
C ALA A 36 6.68 10.49 -8.60
N LYS A 37 5.92 11.57 -8.79
CA LYS A 37 5.59 12.55 -7.73
C LYS A 37 4.86 11.89 -6.56
N ILE A 38 3.80 11.12 -6.83
CA ILE A 38 3.04 10.40 -5.78
C ILE A 38 3.93 9.42 -5.00
N GLN A 39 4.79 8.67 -5.69
CA GLN A 39 5.67 7.70 -5.05
C GLN A 39 6.77 8.38 -4.21
N ALA A 40 7.32 9.50 -4.68
CA ALA A 40 8.30 10.29 -3.93
C ALA A 40 7.70 10.87 -2.63
N GLU A 41 6.48 11.42 -2.71
CA GLU A 41 5.74 11.91 -1.55
C GLU A 41 5.37 10.79 -0.57
N ARG A 42 5.02 9.61 -1.09
CA ARG A 42 4.72 8.42 -0.29
C ARG A 42 5.96 7.90 0.42
N PHE A 43 7.11 7.82 -0.26
CA PHE A 43 8.38 7.42 0.34
C PHE A 43 8.84 8.39 1.43
N SER A 44 8.58 9.69 1.21
CA SER A 44 8.90 10.74 2.17
C SER A 44 7.92 10.81 3.36
N ASN A 45 6.90 9.95 3.41
CA ASN A 45 5.80 10.00 4.40
C ASN A 45 5.08 11.36 4.47
N ARG A 46 5.10 12.12 3.36
CA ARG A 46 4.53 13.46 3.27
C ARG A 46 3.25 13.51 2.45
N LEU A 47 2.94 12.45 1.71
CA LEU A 47 1.77 12.36 0.84
C LEU A 47 0.48 12.91 1.47
N TYR A 48 0.10 12.43 2.65
CA TYR A 48 -1.15 12.87 3.29
C TYR A 48 -1.11 14.35 3.71
N LYS A 49 0.05 14.85 4.16
CA LYS A 49 0.22 16.28 4.48
C LYS A 49 0.09 17.15 3.23
N SER A 50 0.71 16.71 2.13
CA SER A 50 0.66 17.38 0.82
C SER A 50 -0.73 17.29 0.17
N LEU A 51 -1.57 16.33 0.58
CA LEU A 51 -2.97 16.22 0.15
C LEU A 51 -3.90 17.04 1.05
N ASP A 52 -3.66 17.08 2.36
CA ASP A 52 -4.50 17.81 3.31
C ASP A 52 -4.50 19.32 3.04
N GLU A 53 -3.36 19.90 2.67
CA GLU A 53 -3.23 21.35 2.37
C GLU A 53 -4.14 21.83 1.21
N PRO A 54 -4.19 21.16 0.05
CA PRO A 54 -5.16 21.48 -0.99
C PRO A 54 -6.57 20.93 -0.69
N CYS A 55 -6.71 19.79 0.00
CA CYS A 55 -8.02 19.20 0.28
C CYS A 55 -8.82 20.00 1.32
N THR A 56 -8.19 20.58 2.33
CA THR A 56 -8.88 21.45 3.30
C THR A 56 -9.36 22.76 2.70
N ASN A 57 -8.66 23.29 1.68
CA ASN A 57 -9.02 24.56 1.05
C ASN A 57 -9.97 24.42 -0.17
N VAL A 58 -10.03 23.25 -0.81
CA VAL A 58 -10.79 23.04 -2.07
C VAL A 58 -11.97 22.08 -1.93
N LEU A 59 -11.97 21.19 -0.94
CA LEU A 59 -13.11 20.29 -0.70
C LEU A 59 -14.15 20.98 0.17
N ILE A 60 -14.75 22.01 -0.41
CA ILE A 60 -16.05 22.51 0.00
C ILE A 60 -16.97 21.28 0.07
N GLU A 61 -17.69 21.13 1.19
CA GLU A 61 -18.64 20.06 1.47
C GLU A 61 -19.58 19.75 0.29
N GLU A 62 -19.70 20.69 -0.66
CA GLU A 62 -20.41 20.63 -1.92
C GLU A 62 -20.17 19.40 -2.81
N LYS A 63 -19.00 18.75 -2.72
CA LYS A 63 -18.70 17.61 -3.61
C LYS A 63 -18.95 16.23 -3.02
N PHE A 64 -19.15 16.14 -1.70
CA PHE A 64 -19.37 14.84 -1.03
C PHE A 64 -20.79 14.31 -1.23
N TRP A 65 -21.82 15.16 -1.22
CA TRP A 65 -23.21 14.74 -1.44
C TRP A 65 -23.44 14.10 -2.81
N LYS A 66 -22.68 14.53 -3.83
CA LYS A 66 -22.80 13.98 -5.19
C LYS A 66 -22.27 12.55 -5.33
N ILE A 67 -21.50 12.07 -4.35
CA ILE A 67 -20.92 10.71 -4.34
C ILE A 67 -21.85 9.71 -3.63
N GLU A 68 -22.67 10.17 -2.68
CA GLU A 68 -23.60 9.28 -1.95
C GLU A 68 -24.82 8.85 -2.79
N ASP A 69 -25.30 9.68 -3.71
CA ASP A 69 -26.55 9.41 -4.46
C ASP A 69 -26.42 8.38 -5.62
N ILE A 70 -25.22 7.90 -5.95
CA ILE A 70 -25.02 6.98 -7.09
C ILE A 70 -24.41 5.66 -6.61
N VAL A 71 -25.11 4.98 -5.70
CA VAL A 71 -25.04 3.51 -5.58
C VAL A 71 -26.45 2.94 -5.47
N ILE A 72 -27.32 3.32 -6.41
CA ILE A 72 -28.52 2.52 -6.66
C ILE A 72 -28.04 1.30 -7.45
N LEU A 73 -27.70 0.22 -6.74
CA LEU A 73 -27.56 -1.08 -7.37
C LEU A 73 -28.85 -1.35 -8.13
N SER A 74 -28.74 -1.58 -9.45
CA SER A 74 -29.89 -1.96 -10.25
C SER A 74 -30.52 -3.23 -9.64
N ALA A 75 -31.83 -3.42 -9.70
CA ALA A 75 -32.50 -4.61 -9.15
C ALA A 75 -31.89 -5.94 -9.65
N ALA A 76 -31.22 -5.92 -10.80
CA ALA A 76 -30.46 -7.04 -11.37
C ALA A 76 -29.13 -7.36 -10.65
N GLU A 77 -28.62 -6.47 -9.81
CA GLU A 77 -27.33 -6.58 -9.11
C GLU A 77 -27.46 -7.07 -7.67
N VAL A 78 -28.66 -6.98 -7.07
CA VAL A 78 -28.94 -7.44 -5.71
C VAL A 78 -28.79 -8.96 -5.57
N ASN A 79 -29.10 -9.71 -6.63
CA ASN A 79 -29.03 -11.18 -6.64
C ASN A 79 -27.69 -11.74 -7.18
N LYS A 80 -26.72 -10.90 -7.51
CA LYS A 80 -25.41 -11.40 -7.96
C LYS A 80 -24.64 -11.91 -6.75
N SER A 81 -24.29 -13.20 -6.77
CA SER A 81 -23.44 -13.81 -5.75
C SER A 81 -22.15 -12.99 -5.59
N ILE A 82 -21.82 -12.65 -4.34
CA ILE A 82 -20.61 -11.89 -4.01
C ILE A 82 -19.42 -12.56 -4.68
N THR A 83 -18.76 -11.84 -5.59
CA THR A 83 -17.55 -12.34 -6.25
C THR A 83 -16.50 -12.58 -5.17
N LYS A 84 -15.95 -13.79 -5.12
CA LYS A 84 -14.88 -14.16 -4.18
C LYS A 84 -13.79 -13.10 -4.27
N SER A 85 -13.51 -12.43 -3.15
CA SER A 85 -12.53 -11.36 -3.12
C SER A 85 -11.18 -11.89 -3.60
N LYS A 86 -10.46 -11.07 -4.38
CA LYS A 86 -9.11 -11.40 -4.86
C LYS A 86 -8.06 -11.32 -3.74
N THR A 87 -8.50 -10.96 -2.53
CA THR A 87 -7.70 -10.82 -1.33
C THR A 87 -7.57 -12.19 -0.68
N TYR A 88 -6.36 -12.72 -0.62
CA TYR A 88 -6.10 -13.96 0.10
C TYR A 88 -6.50 -13.80 1.56
N ALA A 89 -7.12 -14.84 2.14
CA ALA A 89 -7.35 -14.87 3.58
C ALA A 89 -6.00 -14.75 4.29
N VAL A 90 -5.92 -13.86 5.29
CA VAL A 90 -4.74 -13.75 6.14
C VAL A 90 -4.57 -15.07 6.88
N HIS A 91 -3.50 -15.80 6.55
CA HIS A 91 -3.23 -17.08 7.19
C HIS A 91 -2.58 -16.80 8.55
N ASN A 92 -3.31 -17.06 9.63
CA ASN A 92 -2.75 -17.00 10.97
C ASN A 92 -1.92 -18.26 11.20
N GLY A 93 -0.59 -18.10 11.27
CA GLY A 93 0.32 -19.17 11.68
C GLY A 93 0.33 -19.34 13.20
N SER A 94 0.64 -20.54 13.68
CA SER A 94 0.89 -20.79 15.10
C SER A 94 2.18 -20.10 15.56
N ILE A 95 2.25 -19.75 16.84
CA ILE A 95 3.46 -19.20 17.46
C ILE A 95 4.64 -20.17 17.20
N PRO A 96 5.84 -19.68 16.82
CA PRO A 96 7.00 -20.52 16.55
C PRO A 96 7.34 -21.44 17.74
N PHE A 97 7.71 -22.69 17.44
CA PHE A 97 8.10 -23.71 18.44
C PHE A 97 7.01 -24.15 19.41
N THR A 98 5.74 -23.90 19.08
CA THR A 98 4.59 -24.52 19.77
C THR A 98 4.65 -26.06 19.63
N GLY A 99 4.59 -26.77 20.76
CA GLY A 99 4.65 -28.25 20.80
C GLY A 99 6.04 -28.88 20.60
N SER A 100 7.10 -28.08 20.51
CA SER A 100 8.48 -28.57 20.37
C SER A 100 9.23 -28.58 21.72
N ALA A 101 10.25 -29.43 21.86
CA ALA A 101 11.13 -29.43 23.03
C ALA A 101 11.77 -28.04 23.26
N ILE A 102 11.70 -27.54 24.49
CA ILE A 102 12.09 -26.16 24.83
C ILE A 102 13.57 -26.11 25.23
N THR A 103 14.36 -25.36 24.45
CA THR A 103 15.72 -24.95 24.81
C THR A 103 15.72 -23.48 25.24
N ASN A 104 16.79 -23.00 25.89
CA ASN A 104 16.90 -21.60 26.32
C ASN A 104 16.70 -20.61 25.16
N GLY A 105 17.25 -20.91 23.98
CA GLY A 105 17.04 -20.10 22.78
C GLY A 105 15.59 -20.07 22.31
N ARG A 106 14.92 -21.23 22.29
CA ARG A 106 13.50 -21.32 21.89
C ARG A 106 12.58 -20.61 22.90
N LYS A 107 12.92 -20.65 24.18
CA LYS A 107 12.22 -19.91 25.25
C LYS A 107 12.32 -18.38 25.03
N ALA A 108 13.50 -17.89 24.66
CA ALA A 108 13.70 -16.47 24.35
C ALA A 108 12.85 -16.04 23.14
N ILE A 109 12.81 -16.84 22.08
CA ILE A 109 12.00 -16.53 20.88
C ILE A 109 10.51 -16.51 21.20
N ARG A 110 10.02 -17.48 21.99
CA ARG A 110 8.61 -17.54 22.37
C ARG A 110 8.17 -16.34 23.22
N LYS A 111 9.05 -15.82 24.08
CA LYS A 111 8.80 -14.62 24.90
C LYS A 111 8.53 -13.35 24.06
N ILE A 112 8.90 -13.34 22.79
CA ILE A 112 8.61 -12.21 21.88
C ILE A 112 7.12 -12.17 21.52
N PHE A 113 6.43 -13.31 21.60
CA PHE A 113 5.03 -13.48 21.19
C PHE A 113 4.07 -13.75 22.37
N GLU A 114 4.58 -13.79 23.61
CA GLU A 114 3.80 -13.80 24.87
C GLU A 114 3.53 -12.36 25.33
#